data_AF-A0A7X2M134-F1
#
_entry.id   AF-A0A7X2M134-F1
#
_cell.length_a   1.000
_cell.length_b   1.000
_cell.length_c   1.000
_cell.angle_alpha   90.00
_cell.angle_beta   90.00
_cell.angle_gamma   90.00
#
_symmetry.space_group_name_H-M   'P 1'
#
loop_
_entity.id
_entity.type
_entity.pdbx_description
1 polymer ?
#
loop_
_entity_poly.entity_id
_entity_poly.type
_entity_poly.pdbx_seq_one_letter_code
_entity_poly.pdbx_strand_id
1 'polypeptide(L)'
;MQPEFHDMQEEYGRNLPDFQNELQAKVYYFDYRKEQLELMEEIFQYYGLKLDYSPNSLQEMEELYFQLFRHGGFYDLQISPEEFEKAMTVYFGEVVIFNTEDTFWAAKEYPFMEGKYTMALETGRYTAHSLNLFQDHYLSVRNEREQAVYREYTKWLKRAKKTLGE
;
A
#
# COMPACT_ATOMS: atom_id res chain seq x y z
N MET A 1 -2.19 16.61 -23.90
CA MET A 1 -1.71 15.42 -23.16
C MET A 1 -0.66 14.73 -24.02
N GLN A 2 0.47 14.33 -23.43
CA GLN A 2 1.54 13.63 -24.16
C GLN A 2 1.12 12.16 -24.38
N PRO A 3 1.34 11.58 -25.57
CA PRO A 3 0.91 10.20 -25.90
C PRO A 3 1.41 9.14 -24.91
N GLU A 4 2.66 9.27 -24.43
CA GLU A 4 3.30 8.30 -23.53
C GLU A 4 2.57 8.17 -22.17
N PHE A 5 1.96 9.25 -21.67
CA PHE A 5 1.26 9.23 -20.40
C PHE A 5 -0.09 8.49 -20.50
N HIS A 6 -0.72 8.54 -21.67
CA HIS A 6 -1.97 7.84 -21.94
C HIS A 6 -1.73 6.32 -22.00
N ASP A 7 -0.66 5.90 -22.66
CA ASP A 7 -0.30 4.48 -22.79
C ASP A 7 -0.02 3.82 -21.44
N MET A 8 0.66 4.53 -20.52
CA MET A 8 0.92 4.04 -19.15
C MET A 8 -0.35 3.87 -18.31
N GLN A 9 -1.33 4.77 -18.46
CA GLN A 9 -2.61 4.68 -17.74
C GLN A 9 -3.46 3.52 -18.25
N GLU A 10 -3.48 3.29 -19.56
CA GLU A 10 -4.13 2.12 -20.13
C GLU A 10 -3.46 0.81 -19.69
N GLU A 11 -2.14 0.74 -19.73
CA GLU A 11 -1.38 -0.44 -19.32
C GLU A 11 -1.64 -0.79 -17.86
N TYR A 12 -1.60 0.21 -16.97
CA TYR A 12 -1.98 0.04 -15.57
C TYR A 12 -3.42 -0.47 -15.44
N GLY A 13 -4.37 0.15 -16.14
CA GLY A 13 -5.77 -0.26 -16.13
C GLY A 13 -5.99 -1.71 -16.55
N ARG A 14 -5.24 -2.20 -17.55
CA ARG A 14 -5.31 -3.60 -18.02
C ARG A 14 -4.88 -4.60 -16.96
N ASN A 15 -3.96 -4.23 -16.08
CA ASN A 15 -3.46 -5.08 -15.00
C ASN A 15 -4.36 -5.06 -13.76
N LEU A 16 -5.37 -4.19 -13.71
CA LEU A 16 -6.37 -4.19 -12.63
C LEU A 16 -7.34 -5.36 -12.79
N PRO A 17 -7.89 -5.91 -11.68
CA PRO A 17 -8.94 -6.92 -11.77
C PRO A 17 -10.22 -6.33 -12.37
N ASP A 18 -10.96 -7.17 -13.10
CA ASP A 18 -12.28 -6.84 -13.64
C ASP A 18 -13.38 -7.12 -12.62
N PHE A 19 -14.30 -6.16 -12.48
CA PHE A 19 -15.46 -6.28 -11.61
C PHE A 19 -16.72 -5.87 -12.36
N GLN A 20 -17.82 -6.59 -12.09
CA GLN A 20 -19.13 -6.27 -12.65
C GLN A 20 -19.75 -5.02 -12.01
N ASN A 21 -19.37 -4.72 -10.77
CA ASN A 21 -19.86 -3.58 -10.01
C ASN A 21 -18.97 -3.29 -8.79
N GLU A 22 -19.17 -2.12 -8.18
CA GLU A 22 -18.44 -1.66 -7.01
C GLU A 22 -18.60 -2.60 -5.79
N LEU A 23 -19.75 -3.28 -5.63
CA LEU A 23 -19.95 -4.21 -4.53
C LEU A 23 -18.99 -5.41 -4.65
N GLN A 24 -18.82 -5.97 -5.84
CA GLN A 24 -17.88 -7.05 -6.09
C GLN A 24 -16.44 -6.61 -5.81
N ALA A 25 -16.07 -5.39 -6.23
CA ALA A 25 -14.75 -4.83 -5.95
C ALA A 25 -14.50 -4.64 -4.44
N LYS A 26 -15.52 -4.18 -3.68
CA LYS A 26 -15.43 -4.04 -2.22
C LYS A 26 -15.20 -5.37 -1.52
N VAL A 27 -15.92 -6.43 -1.92
CA VAL A 27 -15.74 -7.77 -1.37
C VAL A 27 -14.33 -8.28 -1.67
N TYR A 28 -13.91 -8.20 -2.94
CA TYR A 28 -12.57 -8.62 -3.35
C TYR A 28 -11.47 -7.89 -2.56
N TYR A 29 -11.53 -6.57 -2.44
CA TYR A 29 -10.51 -5.82 -1.71
C TYR A 29 -10.59 -5.99 -0.20
N PHE A 30 -11.73 -6.38 0.34
CA PHE A 30 -11.81 -6.80 1.75
C PHE A 30 -11.03 -8.08 1.98
N ASP A 31 -11.25 -9.10 1.16
CA ASP A 31 -10.54 -10.39 1.25
C ASP A 31 -9.04 -10.23 0.96
N TYR A 32 -8.69 -9.50 -0.10
CA TYR A 32 -7.31 -9.19 -0.43
C TYR A 32 -6.56 -8.54 0.73
N ARG A 33 -7.15 -7.51 1.38
CA ARG A 33 -6.49 -6.85 2.52
C ARG A 33 -6.26 -7.82 3.67
N LYS A 34 -7.22 -8.71 3.93
CA LYS A 34 -7.08 -9.72 4.98
C LYS A 34 -5.90 -10.65 4.69
N GLU A 35 -5.80 -11.17 3.47
CA GLU A 35 -4.68 -12.03 3.05
C GLU A 35 -3.34 -11.30 3.16
N GLN A 36 -3.27 -10.04 2.73
CA GLN A 36 -2.06 -9.23 2.83
C GLN A 36 -1.63 -8.95 4.28
N LEU A 37 -2.60 -8.74 5.18
CA LEU A 37 -2.31 -8.53 6.61
C LEU A 37 -1.88 -9.83 7.28
N GLU A 38 -2.52 -10.96 6.96
CA GLU A 38 -2.12 -12.29 7.45
C GLU A 38 -0.68 -12.60 7.04
N LEU A 39 -0.30 -12.36 5.77
CA LEU A 39 1.07 -12.50 5.31
C LEU A 39 2.04 -11.61 6.10
N MET A 40 1.71 -10.33 6.30
CA MET A 40 2.57 -9.41 7.04
C MET A 40 2.73 -9.84 8.51
N GLU A 41 1.66 -10.32 9.14
CA GLU A 41 1.68 -10.86 10.51
C GLU A 41 2.60 -12.07 10.63
N GLU A 42 2.50 -13.03 9.70
CA GLU A 42 3.35 -14.23 9.67
C GLU A 42 4.84 -13.87 9.54
N ILE A 43 5.17 -12.95 8.63
CA ILE A 43 6.53 -12.45 8.43
C ILE A 43 7.05 -11.79 9.71
N PHE A 44 6.28 -10.87 10.30
CA PHE A 44 6.70 -10.16 11.51
C PHE A 44 6.92 -11.13 12.67
N GLN A 45 5.99 -12.07 12.86
CA GLN A 45 6.11 -13.10 13.90
C GLN A 45 7.36 -13.97 13.71
N TYR A 46 7.68 -14.35 12.46
CA TYR A 46 8.89 -15.12 12.14
C TYR A 46 10.18 -14.41 12.59
N TYR A 47 10.22 -13.08 12.50
CA TYR A 47 11.35 -12.25 12.96
C TYR A 47 11.22 -11.78 14.42
N GLY A 48 10.21 -12.23 15.17
CA GLY A 48 9.98 -11.80 16.55
C GLY A 48 9.53 -10.34 16.69
N LEU A 49 9.04 -9.74 15.62
CA LEU A 49 8.44 -8.41 15.57
C LEU A 49 6.92 -8.50 15.77
N LYS A 50 6.27 -7.35 15.98
CA LYS A 50 4.82 -7.26 16.13
C LYS A 50 4.25 -6.11 15.33
N LEU A 51 3.16 -6.37 14.60
CA LEU A 51 2.31 -5.30 14.05
C LEU A 51 1.51 -4.66 15.18
N ASP A 52 1.89 -3.46 15.59
CA ASP A 52 1.19 -2.69 16.62
C ASP A 52 0.39 -1.51 16.05
N TYR A 53 0.36 -1.39 14.73
CA TYR A 53 -0.28 -0.31 13.97
C TYR A 53 0.21 1.09 14.33
N SER A 54 1.35 1.21 15.02
CA SER A 54 1.97 2.49 15.31
C SER A 54 2.70 3.04 14.08
N PRO A 55 2.90 4.37 13.99
CA PRO A 55 3.76 4.95 12.96
C PRO A 55 5.20 4.43 12.98
N ASN A 56 5.69 3.97 14.14
CA ASN A 56 7.02 3.39 14.26
C ASN A 56 7.12 2.01 13.61
N SER A 57 6.07 1.20 13.67
CA SER A 57 6.06 -0.11 13.00
C SER A 57 6.24 -0.03 11.49
N LEU A 58 5.95 1.12 10.85
CA LEU A 58 6.25 1.36 9.44
C LEU A 58 7.75 1.44 9.16
N GLN A 59 8.54 1.95 10.12
CA GLN A 59 9.99 2.00 10.01
C GLN A 59 10.57 0.59 10.17
N GLU A 60 10.10 -0.14 11.19
CA GLU A 60 10.52 -1.54 11.42
C GLU A 60 10.20 -2.44 10.21
N MET A 61 9.03 -2.24 9.58
CA MET A 61 8.63 -2.93 8.35
C MET A 61 9.60 -2.62 7.19
N GLU A 62 9.95 -1.36 6.99
CA GLU A 62 10.84 -0.93 5.91
C GLU A 62 12.28 -1.42 6.12
N GLU A 63 12.77 -1.36 7.36
CA GLU A 63 14.07 -1.92 7.76
C GLU A 63 14.13 -3.42 7.50
N LEU A 64 13.09 -4.17 7.89
CA LEU A 64 12.99 -5.60 7.61
C LEU A 64 13.00 -5.88 6.11
N TYR A 65 12.20 -5.14 5.31
CA TYR A 65 12.19 -5.28 3.86
C TYR A 65 13.60 -5.15 3.25
N PHE A 66 14.36 -4.11 3.63
CA PHE A 66 15.71 -3.92 3.10
C PHE A 66 16.73 -4.93 3.64
N GLN A 67 16.56 -5.39 4.88
CA GLN A 67 17.35 -6.49 5.42
C GLN A 67 17.14 -7.77 4.58
N LEU A 68 15.89 -8.13 4.29
CA LEU A 68 15.55 -9.27 3.44
C LEU A 68 16.13 -9.11 2.05
N PHE A 69 16.00 -7.93 1.45
CA PHE A 69 16.52 -7.64 0.12
C PHE A 69 18.04 -7.81 0.04
N ARG A 70 18.78 -7.23 1.00
CA ARG A 70 20.26 -7.28 1.03
C ARG A 70 20.83 -8.67 1.26
N HIS A 71 20.13 -9.48 2.06
CA HIS A 71 20.63 -10.78 2.49
C HIS A 71 19.97 -11.96 1.76
N GLY A 72 19.08 -11.68 0.79
CA GLY A 72 18.36 -12.72 0.04
C GLY A 72 17.29 -13.43 0.88
N GLY A 73 16.84 -12.85 2.00
CA GLY A 73 15.92 -13.48 2.95
C GLY A 73 14.52 -13.75 2.39
N PHE A 74 14.13 -13.08 1.30
CA PHE A 74 12.90 -13.37 0.58
C PHE A 74 12.81 -14.83 0.10
N TYR A 75 13.97 -15.43 -0.27
CA TYR A 75 14.02 -16.83 -0.67
C TYR A 75 13.64 -17.78 0.48
N ASP A 76 14.12 -17.49 1.69
CA ASP A 76 13.85 -18.31 2.88
C ASP A 76 12.38 -18.25 3.30
N LEU A 77 11.75 -17.08 3.09
CA LEU A 77 10.33 -16.86 3.34
C LEU A 77 9.42 -17.41 2.23
N GLN A 78 10.00 -17.87 1.10
CA GLN A 78 9.26 -18.33 -0.09
C GLN A 78 8.27 -17.30 -0.65
N ILE A 79 8.62 -16.02 -0.56
CA ILE A 79 7.85 -14.90 -1.13
C ILE A 79 8.75 -14.04 -2.01
N SER A 80 8.15 -13.37 -2.98
CA SER A 80 8.82 -12.36 -3.79
C SER A 80 8.86 -11.00 -3.08
N PRO A 81 9.78 -10.10 -3.47
CA PRO A 81 9.74 -8.70 -3.04
C PRO A 81 8.40 -8.03 -3.35
N GLU A 82 7.79 -8.33 -4.50
CA GLU A 82 6.50 -7.78 -4.92
C GLU A 82 5.36 -8.19 -3.97
N GLU A 83 5.32 -9.44 -3.54
CA GLU A 83 4.33 -9.92 -2.54
C GLU A 83 4.49 -9.18 -1.21
N PHE A 84 5.73 -8.95 -0.76
CA PHE A 84 5.98 -8.16 0.44
C PHE A 84 5.55 -6.70 0.24
N GLU A 85 5.84 -6.07 -0.89
CA GLU A 85 5.46 -4.68 -1.19
C GLU A 85 3.93 -4.46 -1.23
N LYS A 86 3.19 -5.45 -1.72
CA LYS A 86 1.73 -5.49 -1.67
C LYS A 86 1.23 -5.54 -0.22
N ALA A 87 1.84 -6.39 0.60
CA ALA A 87 1.52 -6.47 2.02
C ALA A 87 1.90 -5.18 2.78
N MET A 88 3.04 -4.56 2.46
CA MET A 88 3.46 -3.26 3.01
C MET A 88 2.44 -2.16 2.69
N THR A 89 1.92 -2.15 1.47
CA THR A 89 0.93 -1.19 1.01
C THR A 89 -0.36 -1.29 1.82
N VAL A 90 -0.85 -2.50 2.07
CA VAL A 90 -2.04 -2.72 2.90
C VAL A 90 -1.79 -2.34 4.35
N TYR A 91 -0.69 -2.81 4.94
CA TYR A 91 -0.36 -2.51 6.33
C TYR A 91 -0.18 -0.99 6.56
N PHE A 92 0.45 -0.31 5.61
CA PHE A 92 0.56 1.16 5.63
C PHE A 92 -0.81 1.83 5.74
N GLY A 93 -1.79 1.40 4.95
CA GLY A 93 -3.12 1.97 5.01
C GLY A 93 -3.86 1.66 6.30
N GLU A 94 -3.66 0.48 6.90
CA GLU A 94 -4.19 0.19 8.25
C GLU A 94 -3.57 1.08 9.31
N VAL A 95 -2.25 1.32 9.27
CA VAL A 95 -1.58 2.28 10.17
C VAL A 95 -2.15 3.69 9.98
N VAL A 96 -2.38 4.11 8.74
CA VAL A 96 -3.00 5.40 8.44
C VAL A 96 -4.40 5.51 9.05
N ILE A 97 -5.26 4.51 8.84
CA ILE A 97 -6.63 4.47 9.35
C ILE A 97 -6.65 4.47 10.88
N PHE A 98 -5.77 3.67 11.49
CA PHE A 98 -5.69 3.57 12.95
C PHE A 98 -5.30 4.90 13.62
N ASN A 99 -4.52 5.74 12.93
CA ASN A 99 -3.97 6.97 13.49
C ASN A 99 -4.57 8.26 12.92
N THR A 100 -5.56 8.17 12.03
CA THR A 100 -6.18 9.33 11.38
C THR A 100 -7.70 9.18 11.39
N GLU A 101 -8.39 10.09 12.07
CA GLU A 101 -9.85 10.12 12.09
C GLU A 101 -10.44 10.28 10.68
N ASP A 102 -11.68 9.81 10.50
CA ASP A 102 -12.43 9.88 9.24
C ASP A 102 -11.67 9.33 8.02
N THR A 103 -10.76 8.39 8.25
CA THR A 103 -9.98 7.72 7.21
C THR A 103 -10.42 6.27 7.03
N PHE A 104 -10.69 5.85 5.81
CA PHE A 104 -11.16 4.49 5.53
C PHE A 104 -10.73 3.99 4.15
N TRP A 105 -10.76 2.67 3.99
CA TRP A 105 -10.59 2.03 2.68
C TRP A 105 -11.84 2.17 1.83
N ALA A 106 -11.64 2.42 0.54
CA ALA A 106 -12.69 2.40 -0.47
C ALA A 106 -12.23 1.63 -1.71
N ALA A 107 -13.18 1.02 -2.40
CA ALA A 107 -12.99 0.58 -3.79
C ALA A 107 -13.49 1.69 -4.70
N LYS A 108 -12.66 2.17 -5.62
CA LYS A 108 -13.01 3.24 -6.56
C LYS A 108 -12.76 2.78 -7.98
N GLU A 109 -13.71 3.06 -8.86
CA GLU A 109 -13.56 2.79 -10.28
C GLU A 109 -12.34 3.56 -10.83
N TYR A 110 -11.57 2.88 -11.66
CA TYR A 110 -10.40 3.45 -12.29
C TYR A 110 -10.86 4.42 -13.39
N PRO A 111 -10.46 5.71 -13.35
CA PRO A 111 -11.04 6.73 -14.21
C PRO A 111 -10.88 6.51 -15.72
N PHE A 112 -9.96 5.64 -16.14
CA PHE A 112 -9.61 5.43 -17.54
C PHE A 112 -10.13 4.10 -18.12
N MET A 113 -10.75 3.23 -17.30
CA MET A 113 -11.25 1.94 -17.79
C MET A 113 -12.47 1.48 -16.98
N GLU A 114 -13.61 1.38 -17.64
CA GLU A 114 -14.87 0.90 -17.05
C GLU A 114 -14.72 -0.53 -16.51
N GLY A 115 -15.32 -0.79 -15.36
CA GLY A 115 -15.29 -2.12 -14.72
C GLY A 115 -13.96 -2.46 -14.05
N LYS A 116 -12.94 -1.60 -14.15
CA LYS A 116 -11.71 -1.71 -13.37
C LYS A 116 -11.86 -0.90 -12.09
N TYR A 117 -11.52 -1.50 -10.97
CA TYR A 117 -11.52 -0.81 -9.68
C TYR A 117 -10.12 -0.81 -9.09
N THR A 118 -9.90 0.13 -8.17
CA THR A 118 -8.68 0.26 -7.39
C THR A 118 -9.03 0.37 -5.92
N MET A 119 -8.11 -0.09 -5.08
CA MET A 119 -8.17 0.18 -3.65
C MET A 119 -7.63 1.58 -3.36
N ALA A 120 -8.35 2.35 -2.56
CA ALA A 120 -7.99 3.72 -2.20
C ALA A 120 -8.18 3.98 -0.70
N LEU A 121 -7.35 4.87 -0.15
CA LEU A 121 -7.57 5.48 1.16
C LEU A 121 -8.31 6.80 0.96
N GLU A 122 -9.37 7.01 1.72
CA GLU A 122 -10.15 8.26 1.71
C GLU A 122 -10.12 8.93 3.08
N THR A 123 -9.85 10.23 3.10
CA THR A 123 -9.97 11.10 4.28
C THR A 123 -10.70 12.38 3.89
N GLY A 124 -11.93 12.58 4.37
CA GLY A 124 -12.75 13.74 3.98
C GLY A 124 -12.96 13.84 2.45
N ARG A 125 -12.36 14.85 1.81
CA ARG A 125 -12.41 15.06 0.34
C ARG A 125 -11.17 14.55 -0.41
N TYR A 126 -10.22 13.96 0.31
CA TYR A 126 -8.97 13.48 -0.26
C TYR A 126 -9.07 11.97 -0.48
N THR A 127 -8.74 11.53 -1.70
CA THR A 127 -8.69 10.12 -2.10
C THR A 127 -7.30 9.84 -2.67
N ALA A 128 -6.68 8.74 -2.25
CA ALA A 128 -5.43 8.28 -2.82
C ALA A 128 -5.52 6.81 -3.20
N HIS A 129 -5.27 6.54 -4.48
CA HIS A 129 -5.21 5.18 -5.01
C HIS A 129 -3.91 4.51 -4.56
N SER A 130 -4.00 3.27 -4.10
CA SER A 130 -2.97 2.69 -3.23
C SER A 130 -2.36 1.39 -3.72
N LEU A 131 -2.91 0.71 -4.73
CA LEU A 131 -2.58 -0.70 -5.03
C LEU A 131 -1.08 -1.04 -5.08
N ASN A 132 -0.23 -0.10 -5.51
CA ASN A 132 1.20 -0.30 -5.75
C ASN A 132 2.06 0.81 -5.10
N LEU A 133 1.70 1.31 -3.91
CA LEU A 133 2.38 2.48 -3.31
C LEU A 133 3.90 2.29 -3.16
N PHE A 134 4.34 1.07 -2.89
CA PHE A 134 5.75 0.71 -2.70
C PHE A 134 6.26 -0.24 -3.78
N GLN A 135 5.72 -0.17 -5.00
CA GLN A 135 6.22 -0.99 -6.10
C GLN A 135 7.70 -0.71 -6.39
N ASP A 136 8.48 -1.79 -6.54
CA ASP A 136 9.91 -1.76 -6.79
C ASP A 136 10.68 -0.95 -5.73
N HIS A 137 10.27 -1.06 -4.46
CA HIS A 137 10.81 -0.26 -3.36
C HIS A 137 12.33 -0.47 -3.19
N TYR A 138 12.83 -1.65 -3.57
CA TYR A 138 14.26 -1.97 -3.62
C TYR A 138 15.08 -1.05 -4.55
N LEU A 139 14.48 -0.36 -5.51
CA LEU A 139 15.19 0.64 -6.32
C LEU A 139 15.53 1.91 -5.53
N SER A 140 14.91 2.12 -4.36
CA SER A 140 15.12 3.30 -3.53
C SER A 140 16.34 3.23 -2.59
N VAL A 141 17.10 2.13 -2.64
CA VAL A 141 18.26 1.79 -1.78
C VAL A 141 19.33 2.88 -1.67
N ARG A 142 19.43 3.81 -2.64
CA ARG A 142 20.41 4.92 -2.62
C ARG A 142 20.10 6.03 -1.60
N ASN A 143 18.93 6.01 -0.97
CA ASN A 143 18.61 6.91 0.13
C ASN A 143 19.02 6.22 1.45
N GLU A 144 20.21 6.51 1.96
CA GLU A 144 20.86 5.95 3.18
C GLU A 144 20.05 6.08 4.50
N ARG A 145 18.77 6.41 4.45
CA ARG A 145 17.89 6.64 5.60
C ARG A 145 16.64 5.77 5.66
N GLU A 146 16.44 4.77 4.77
CA GLU A 146 15.45 3.66 4.92
C GLU A 146 14.08 4.04 5.55
N GLN A 147 13.54 5.21 5.18
CA GLN A 147 12.33 5.78 5.81
C GLN A 147 11.37 6.35 4.75
N ALA A 148 11.34 5.79 3.55
CA ALA A 148 10.42 6.26 2.51
C ALA A 148 8.96 6.03 2.91
N VAL A 149 8.66 4.88 3.53
CA VAL A 149 7.32 4.53 4.01
C VAL A 149 6.89 5.51 5.08
N TYR A 150 7.74 5.75 6.09
CA TYR A 150 7.44 6.72 7.15
C TYR A 150 7.32 8.16 6.60
N ARG A 151 8.15 8.54 5.63
CA ARG A 151 8.00 9.84 4.97
C ARG A 151 6.65 9.95 4.26
N GLU A 152 6.20 8.91 3.56
CA GLU A 152 4.89 8.91 2.91
C GLU A 152 3.75 9.01 3.93
N TYR A 153 3.88 8.33 5.07
CA TYR A 153 2.95 8.47 6.20
C TYR A 153 2.89 9.93 6.70
N THR A 154 4.03 10.59 6.90
CA THR A 154 4.03 11.99 7.33
C THR A 154 3.43 12.95 6.29
N LYS A 155 3.59 12.65 4.99
CA LYS A 155 2.93 13.41 3.92
C LYS A 155 1.42 13.18 3.95
N TRP A 156 0.98 11.95 4.18
CA TRP A 156 -0.43 11.61 4.38
C TRP A 156 -1.05 12.45 5.48
N LEU A 157 -0.49 12.40 6.69
CA LEU A 157 -1.00 13.13 7.85
C LEU A 157 -1.15 14.63 7.59
N LYS A 158 -0.18 15.24 6.90
CA LYS A 158 -0.25 16.66 6.53
C LYS A 158 -1.40 16.96 5.57
N ARG A 159 -1.68 16.06 4.62
CA ARG A 159 -2.81 16.19 3.68
C ARG A 159 -4.15 15.94 4.38
N ALA A 160 -4.22 14.94 5.25
CA ALA A 160 -5.41 14.62 6.04
C ALA A 160 -5.85 15.81 6.89
N LYS A 161 -4.96 16.37 7.72
CA LYS A 161 -5.25 17.54 8.57
C LYS A 161 -5.78 18.73 7.78
N LYS A 162 -5.11 19.06 6.67
CA LYS A 162 -5.55 20.12 5.76
C LYS A 162 -6.96 19.89 5.20
N THR A 163 -7.32 18.63 4.94
CA THR A 163 -8.63 18.26 4.38
C THR A 163 -9.73 18.31 5.45
N LEU A 164 -9.39 17.97 6.69
CA LEU A 164 -10.30 17.98 7.83
C LEU A 164 -10.49 19.39 8.44
N GLY A 165 -9.63 20.34 8.08
CA GLY A 165 -9.70 21.73 8.56
C GLY A 165 -8.97 21.96 9.89
N GLU A 166 -8.03 21.08 10.23
CA GLU A 166 -7.12 21.13 11.39
C GLU A 166 -5.76 21.71 11.01
#